data_AF-A0AAD9JHU5-F1
#
_entry.id   AF-A0AAD9JHU5-F1
#
_cell.length_a   1.000
_cell.length_b   1.000
_cell.length_c   1.000
_cell.angle_alpha   90.00
_cell.angle_beta   90.00
_cell.angle_gamma   90.00
#
_symmetry.space_group_name_H-M   'P 1'
#
loop_
_entity.id
_entity.type
_entity.pdbx_description
1 polymer ?
#
loop_
_entity_poly.entity_id
_entity_poly.type
_entity_poly.pdbx_seq_one_letter_code
_entity_poly.pdbx_strand_id
1 'polypeptide(L)'
;MNRKGVLILLVGIIILILIVGLGIYYGTRATEYDVPTPEEFARIDCYPEERWAVDGVTRVQCESRGCRYDPFNSDPEQYIPSCYMDTRKGYSVTMDAVPKGERFILKPNPDLPPTEEHFSRVAFEVYYPSVDIIRFKLTDADRRRYEVPDDIVKVNLPDVDIRQFGQIPHYIVNVSEKDPFSFRIIRRETGAVLWDTSVGGLYLSNQYLTVSTKLPSSFIYGFGENSHQHYRHDMNFRTWGLFARDQAVGTGNHNLYGVHPFYMCLEEDSVSSWRPAPE
;
A
#
# COMPACT_ATOMS: atom_id res chain seq x y z
N MET A 1 34.34 20.39 -61.29
CA MET A 1 33.24 19.76 -60.54
C MET A 1 31.94 20.42 -60.94
N ASN A 2 30.93 19.66 -61.39
CA ASN A 2 29.69 20.22 -61.95
C ASN A 2 28.88 20.92 -60.83
N ARG A 3 28.23 22.07 -61.10
CA ARG A 3 27.48 22.86 -60.09
C ARG A 3 26.48 22.02 -59.29
N LYS A 4 25.87 21.02 -59.94
CA LYS A 4 24.97 20.05 -59.32
C LYS A 4 25.66 19.14 -58.30
N GLY A 5 26.90 18.72 -58.55
CA GLY A 5 27.69 17.90 -57.63
C GLY A 5 28.12 18.66 -56.37
N VAL A 6 28.42 19.96 -56.51
CA VAL A 6 28.72 20.84 -55.35
C VAL A 6 27.48 21.02 -54.46
N LEU A 7 26.31 21.20 -55.07
CA LEU A 7 25.05 21.36 -54.34
C LEU A 7 24.66 20.10 -53.57
N ILE A 8 24.80 18.92 -54.18
CA ILE A 8 24.52 17.63 -53.53
C ILE A 8 25.46 17.41 -52.33
N LEU A 9 26.74 17.75 -52.48
CA LEU A 9 27.73 17.62 -51.41
C LEU A 9 27.41 18.56 -50.23
N LEU A 10 27.00 19.80 -50.50
CA LEU A 10 26.60 20.77 -49.47
C LEU A 10 25.33 20.33 -48.73
N VAL A 11 24.32 19.83 -49.44
CA VAL A 11 23.09 19.30 -48.81
C VAL A 11 23.41 18.08 -47.94
N GLY A 12 24.27 17.18 -48.42
CA GLY A 12 24.72 16.02 -47.64
C GLY A 12 25.44 16.41 -46.35
N ILE A 13 26.31 17.43 -46.39
CA ILE A 13 27.00 17.96 -45.22
C ILE A 13 26.01 18.60 -44.23
N ILE A 14 25.03 19.37 -44.71
CA ILE A 14 24.01 20.00 -43.85
C ILE A 14 23.16 18.93 -43.15
N ILE A 15 22.74 17.88 -43.86
CA ILE A 15 21.98 16.76 -43.28
C ILE A 15 22.82 16.03 -42.23
N LEU A 16 24.10 15.78 -42.50
CA LEU A 16 24.99 15.14 -41.54
C LEU A 16 25.17 15.99 -40.28
N ILE A 17 25.37 17.30 -40.43
CA ILE A 17 25.46 18.24 -39.30
C ILE A 17 24.15 18.26 -38.50
N LEU A 18 22.99 18.22 -39.16
CA LEU A 18 21.70 18.15 -38.47
C LEU A 18 21.52 16.83 -37.72
N ILE A 19 21.88 15.69 -38.30
CA ILE A 19 21.78 14.37 -37.64
C ILE A 19 22.73 14.30 -36.45
N VAL A 20 23.97 14.75 -36.59
CA VAL A 20 24.94 14.79 -35.49
C VAL A 20 24.51 15.81 -34.43
N GLY A 21 24.00 16.97 -34.84
CA GLY A 21 23.47 17.99 -33.96
C GLY A 21 22.26 17.50 -33.16
N LEU A 22 21.32 16.79 -33.80
CA LEU A 22 20.21 16.11 -33.12
C LEU A 22 20.74 15.00 -32.20
N GLY A 23 21.66 14.15 -32.66
CA GLY A 23 22.24 13.08 -31.86
C GLY A 23 22.94 13.58 -30.60
N ILE A 24 23.65 14.72 -30.69
CA ILE A 24 24.26 15.38 -29.54
C ILE A 24 23.18 16.04 -28.67
N TYR A 25 22.21 16.76 -29.27
CA TYR A 25 21.13 17.44 -28.54
C TYR A 25 20.28 16.47 -27.71
N TYR A 26 19.97 15.29 -28.25
CA TYR A 26 19.23 14.24 -27.56
C TYR A 26 20.15 13.39 -26.66
N GLY A 27 21.41 13.16 -27.05
CA GLY A 27 22.37 12.36 -26.29
C GLY A 27 22.93 13.05 -25.04
N THR A 28 22.95 14.39 -24.99
CA THR A 28 23.39 15.14 -23.80
C THR A 28 22.26 15.44 -22.81
N ARG A 29 21.00 15.19 -23.19
CA ARG A 29 19.86 15.16 -22.27
C ARG A 29 19.67 13.76 -21.71
N ALA A 30 20.64 13.28 -20.94
CA ALA A 30 20.29 12.28 -19.94
C ALA A 30 19.39 12.99 -18.92
N THR A 31 18.12 12.62 -18.87
CA THR A 31 17.22 13.10 -17.81
C THR A 31 17.75 12.56 -16.49
N GLU A 32 18.25 13.45 -15.64
CA GLU A 32 18.63 13.10 -14.28
C GLU A 32 17.33 12.91 -13.49
N TYR A 33 17.09 11.69 -13.00
CA TYR A 33 15.96 11.35 -12.14
C TYR A 33 16.38 11.46 -10.68
N ASP A 34 15.44 11.87 -9.84
CA ASP A 34 15.68 11.98 -8.40
C ASP A 34 15.76 10.57 -7.78
N VAL A 35 16.70 10.38 -6.84
CA VAL A 35 16.79 9.14 -6.07
C VAL A 35 15.83 9.22 -4.89
N PRO A 36 14.81 8.35 -4.79
CA PRO A 36 13.82 8.47 -3.74
C PRO A 36 14.37 8.10 -2.37
N THR A 37 14.03 8.91 -1.38
CA THR A 37 14.25 8.69 0.04
C THR A 37 13.28 7.65 0.61
N PRO A 38 13.58 7.06 1.78
CA PRO A 38 12.64 6.15 2.45
C PRO A 38 11.28 6.79 2.78
N GLU A 39 11.23 8.10 2.98
CA GLU A 39 9.99 8.84 3.24
C GLU A 39 9.13 8.95 1.98
N GLU A 40 9.76 9.12 0.81
CA GLU A 40 9.07 9.12 -0.49
C GLU A 40 8.52 7.73 -0.84
N PHE A 41 9.26 6.66 -0.56
CA PHE A 41 8.75 5.30 -0.70
C PHE A 41 7.60 4.97 0.26
N ALA A 42 7.51 5.67 1.39
CA ALA A 42 6.44 5.48 2.38
C ALA A 42 5.16 6.28 2.06
N ARG A 43 5.14 7.07 0.97
CA ARG A 43 3.96 7.85 0.58
C ARG A 43 2.79 6.94 0.23
N ILE A 44 1.64 7.18 0.86
CA ILE A 44 0.37 6.55 0.53
C ILE A 44 -0.38 7.44 -0.46
N ASP A 45 -0.73 6.89 -1.62
CA ASP A 45 -1.41 7.63 -2.70
C ASP A 45 -2.78 8.16 -2.22
N CYS A 46 -3.04 9.45 -2.43
CA CYS A 46 -4.31 10.09 -2.09
C CYS A 46 -5.22 10.32 -3.33
N TYR A 47 -4.73 9.96 -4.50
CA TYR A 47 -5.47 10.06 -5.75
C TYR A 47 -5.34 8.77 -6.58
N PRO A 48 -5.59 7.60 -5.96
CA PRO A 48 -5.26 6.31 -6.57
C PRO A 48 -6.03 6.02 -7.86
N GLU A 49 -7.16 6.66 -8.12
CA GLU A 49 -7.95 6.47 -9.34
C GLU A 49 -7.39 7.20 -10.57
N GLU A 50 -6.58 8.25 -10.38
CA GLU A 50 -5.95 9.02 -11.49
C GLU A 50 -4.47 8.68 -11.67
N ARG A 51 -3.99 7.59 -11.07
CA ARG A 51 -2.58 7.19 -11.19
C ARG A 51 -2.16 6.87 -12.65
N TRP A 52 -3.11 6.65 -13.55
CA TRP A 52 -2.91 6.42 -14.99
C TRP A 52 -3.35 7.61 -15.84
N ALA A 53 -3.68 8.75 -15.22
CA ALA A 53 -4.04 9.97 -15.92
C ALA A 53 -2.85 10.49 -16.70
N VAL A 54 -3.10 10.87 -17.96
CA VAL A 54 -2.07 11.40 -18.87
C VAL A 54 -1.44 12.68 -18.32
N ASP A 55 -2.26 13.55 -17.72
CA ASP A 55 -1.83 14.86 -17.20
C ASP A 55 -1.42 14.81 -15.72
N GLY A 56 -1.52 13.64 -15.08
CA GLY A 56 -1.31 13.47 -13.65
C GLY A 56 -2.30 14.27 -12.79
N VAL A 57 -2.03 14.33 -11.49
CA VAL A 57 -2.84 15.06 -10.51
C VAL A 57 -2.23 16.43 -10.29
N THR A 58 -3.01 17.50 -10.40
CA THR A 58 -2.54 18.86 -10.10
C THR A 58 -2.49 19.12 -8.59
N ARG A 59 -1.68 20.10 -8.18
CA ARG A 59 -1.64 20.58 -6.78
C ARG A 59 -3.03 20.91 -6.24
N VAL A 60 -3.84 21.63 -7.01
CA VAL A 60 -5.18 22.06 -6.61
C VAL A 60 -6.11 20.86 -6.40
N GLN A 61 -6.06 19.86 -7.29
CA GLN A 61 -6.84 18.63 -7.12
C GLN A 61 -6.41 17.89 -5.85
N CYS A 62 -5.11 17.76 -5.62
CA CYS A 62 -4.58 17.08 -4.44
C CYS A 62 -4.97 17.77 -3.12
N GLU A 63 -4.73 19.08 -3.05
CA GLU A 63 -5.02 19.89 -1.86
C GLU A 63 -6.53 20.02 -1.60
N SER A 64 -7.38 19.88 -2.62
CA SER A 64 -8.84 19.87 -2.42
C SER A 64 -9.35 18.63 -1.67
N ARG A 65 -8.60 17.51 -1.69
CA ARG A 65 -8.80 16.35 -0.79
C ARG A 65 -8.12 16.55 0.57
N GLY A 66 -7.49 17.69 0.76
CA GLY A 66 -6.61 18.02 1.88
C GLY A 66 -5.36 17.15 1.93
N CYS A 67 -4.90 16.61 0.81
CA CYS A 67 -3.67 15.84 0.77
C CYS A 67 -2.46 16.72 0.51
N ARG A 68 -1.27 16.12 0.63
CA ARG A 68 -0.01 16.83 0.38
C ARG A 68 0.41 16.62 -1.07
N TYR A 69 0.84 17.70 -1.69
CA TYR A 69 1.33 17.69 -3.06
C TYR A 69 2.82 17.98 -3.09
N ASP A 70 3.60 17.02 -3.56
CA ASP A 70 5.03 17.18 -3.80
C ASP A 70 5.42 16.39 -5.07
N PRO A 71 5.66 17.08 -6.20
CA PRO A 71 5.98 16.43 -7.46
C PRO A 71 7.35 15.76 -7.35
N PHE A 72 7.44 14.52 -7.84
CA PHE A 72 8.69 13.77 -7.84
C PHE A 72 9.11 13.45 -9.27
N ASN A 73 10.34 13.78 -9.64
CA ASN A 73 10.90 13.49 -10.96
C ASN A 73 11.45 12.05 -10.97
N SER A 74 10.54 11.07 -10.94
CA SER A 74 10.90 9.66 -10.94
C SER A 74 11.24 9.14 -12.33
N ASP A 75 12.04 8.07 -12.34
CA ASP A 75 12.12 7.14 -13.47
C ASP A 75 10.69 6.72 -13.90
N PRO A 76 10.36 6.73 -15.21
CA PRO A 76 9.08 6.25 -15.73
C PRO A 76 8.69 4.83 -15.28
N GLU A 77 9.67 3.98 -14.93
CA GLU A 77 9.42 2.63 -14.41
C GLU A 77 9.13 2.60 -12.89
N GLN A 78 9.31 3.73 -12.18
CA GLN A 78 9.10 3.86 -10.74
C GLN A 78 8.03 4.91 -10.44
N TYR A 79 6.85 4.46 -10.05
CA TYR A 79 5.77 5.37 -9.68
C TYR A 79 5.92 5.82 -8.23
N ILE A 80 6.05 7.11 -7.96
CA ILE A 80 5.92 7.68 -6.61
C ILE A 80 4.78 8.70 -6.63
N PRO A 81 3.77 8.57 -5.74
CA PRO A 81 2.62 9.46 -5.77
C PRO A 81 3.04 10.89 -5.44
N SER A 82 2.80 11.80 -6.40
CA SER A 82 2.98 13.24 -6.19
C SER A 82 1.89 13.83 -5.30
N CYS A 83 0.71 13.19 -5.26
CA CYS A 83 -0.36 13.49 -4.32
C CYS A 83 -0.48 12.36 -3.30
N TYR A 84 -0.18 12.64 -2.03
CA TYR A 84 -0.12 11.62 -1.00
C TYR A 84 -0.83 12.05 0.29
N MET A 85 -1.29 11.06 1.05
CA MET A 85 -2.04 11.28 2.28
C MET A 85 -1.19 12.02 3.32
N ASP A 86 -1.81 12.99 4.00
CA ASP A 86 -1.18 13.62 5.17
C ASP A 86 -1.28 12.69 6.37
N THR A 87 -0.14 12.23 6.89
CA THR A 87 -0.08 11.28 8.01
C THR A 87 -0.59 11.83 9.33
N ARG A 88 -0.88 13.15 9.41
CA ARG A 88 -1.60 13.74 10.55
C ARG A 88 -3.09 13.43 10.53
N LYS A 89 -3.66 13.01 9.40
CA LYS A 89 -5.09 12.74 9.23
C LYS A 89 -5.43 11.32 9.64
N GLY A 90 -6.54 11.15 10.34
CA GLY A 90 -7.07 9.84 10.66
C GLY A 90 -8.06 9.90 11.80
N TYR A 91 -7.96 8.91 12.68
CA TYR A 91 -8.82 8.78 13.85
C TYR A 91 -7.98 8.91 15.12
N SER A 92 -8.55 9.38 16.23
CA SER A 92 -7.92 9.42 17.55
C SER A 92 -8.58 8.40 18.48
N VAL A 93 -7.80 7.83 19.39
CA VAL A 93 -8.32 6.88 20.40
C VAL A 93 -9.13 7.60 21.47
N THR A 94 -10.31 7.09 21.76
CA THR A 94 -11.08 7.39 22.98
C THR A 94 -11.13 6.13 23.83
N MET A 95 -10.60 6.21 25.06
CA MET A 95 -10.57 5.07 25.98
C MET A 95 -11.95 4.88 26.61
N ASP A 96 -12.70 3.89 26.11
CA ASP A 96 -13.88 3.35 26.78
C ASP A 96 -13.48 2.01 27.43
N ALA A 97 -13.45 1.94 28.76
CA ALA A 97 -13.06 0.74 29.50
C ALA A 97 -13.93 -0.47 29.16
N VAL A 98 -13.36 -1.67 28.90
CA VAL A 98 -14.17 -2.92 28.92
C VAL A 98 -13.40 -4.19 29.34
N PRO A 99 -14.04 -5.13 30.07
CA PRO A 99 -13.44 -6.28 30.78
C PRO A 99 -13.34 -7.61 29.98
N LYS A 100 -13.45 -7.60 28.65
CA LYS A 100 -13.20 -8.75 27.76
C LYS A 100 -12.75 -8.24 26.39
N GLY A 101 -11.55 -8.61 25.94
CA GLY A 101 -10.99 -8.09 24.69
C GLY A 101 -10.28 -6.73 24.85
N GLU A 102 -9.67 -6.25 23.77
CA GLU A 102 -9.20 -4.86 23.67
C GLU A 102 -10.11 -4.15 22.66
N ARG A 103 -11.04 -3.32 23.17
CA ARG A 103 -11.99 -2.56 22.36
C ARG A 103 -11.73 -1.08 22.54
N PHE A 104 -11.53 -0.36 21.45
CA PHE A 104 -11.27 1.07 21.42
C PHE A 104 -12.31 1.75 20.54
N ILE A 105 -12.85 2.87 21.01
CA ILE A 105 -13.67 3.75 20.16
C ILE A 105 -12.75 4.80 19.59
N LEU A 106 -12.74 4.96 18.28
CA LEU A 106 -11.97 5.98 17.58
C LEU A 106 -12.92 7.05 17.05
N LYS A 107 -12.48 8.31 17.06
CA LYS A 107 -13.21 9.44 16.46
C LYS A 107 -12.32 10.11 15.42
N PRO A 108 -12.89 10.69 14.34
CA PRO A 108 -12.13 11.55 13.43
C PRO A 108 -11.31 12.57 14.21
N ASN A 109 -10.02 12.67 13.89
CA ASN A 109 -9.20 13.71 14.48
C ASN A 109 -9.42 15.06 13.75
N PRO A 110 -8.98 16.20 14.33
CA PRO A 110 -9.28 17.52 13.76
C PRO A 110 -8.71 17.74 12.35
N ASP A 111 -7.66 17.02 11.97
CA ASP A 111 -7.01 17.13 10.66
C ASP A 111 -7.75 16.33 9.57
N LEU A 112 -8.55 15.32 9.93
CA LEU A 112 -9.36 14.57 8.98
C LEU A 112 -10.47 15.48 8.43
N PRO A 113 -10.53 15.73 7.12
CA PRO A 113 -11.53 16.63 6.54
C PRO A 113 -12.94 16.16 6.90
N PRO A 114 -13.83 17.07 7.34
CA PRO A 114 -15.23 16.72 7.53
C PRO A 114 -15.87 16.50 6.17
N THR A 115 -15.88 15.26 5.70
CA THR A 115 -16.74 14.81 4.61
C THR A 115 -17.94 14.05 5.20
N GLU A 116 -19.11 14.16 4.58
CA GLU A 116 -20.34 13.50 5.05
C GLU A 116 -20.27 11.96 5.02
N GLU A 117 -19.16 11.39 4.51
CA GLU A 117 -19.03 9.95 4.30
C GLU A 117 -18.25 9.22 5.39
N HIS A 118 -17.49 9.93 6.24
CA HIS A 118 -16.66 9.29 7.25
C HIS A 118 -17.47 8.65 8.38
N PHE A 119 -16.95 7.55 8.93
CA PHE A 119 -17.49 7.01 10.17
C PHE A 119 -17.27 8.01 11.30
N SER A 120 -18.35 8.44 11.97
CA SER A 120 -18.24 9.37 13.10
C SER A 120 -17.60 8.71 14.32
N ARG A 121 -17.81 7.40 14.47
CA ARG A 121 -17.17 6.55 15.47
C ARG A 121 -16.80 5.21 14.86
N VAL A 122 -15.55 4.81 15.08
CA VAL A 122 -15.04 3.51 14.65
C VAL A 122 -14.80 2.65 15.88
N ALA A 123 -15.30 1.42 15.91
CA ALA A 123 -14.91 0.45 16.92
C ALA A 123 -13.73 -0.37 16.39
N PHE A 124 -12.59 -0.27 17.06
CA PHE A 124 -11.44 -1.15 16.88
C PHE A 124 -11.50 -2.26 17.93
N GLU A 125 -11.58 -3.51 17.51
CA GLU A 125 -11.74 -4.66 18.41
C GLU A 125 -10.67 -5.71 18.13
N VAL A 126 -9.99 -6.19 19.16
CA VAL A 126 -8.96 -7.23 19.07
C VAL A 126 -9.40 -8.49 19.81
N TYR A 127 -9.24 -9.62 19.12
CA TYR A 127 -9.59 -10.97 19.55
C TYR A 127 -8.35 -11.87 19.48
N TYR A 128 -8.25 -12.81 20.42
CA TYR A 128 -7.11 -13.72 20.57
C TYR A 128 -7.55 -15.19 20.49
N PRO A 129 -7.90 -15.70 19.28
CA PRO A 129 -8.38 -17.08 19.12
C PRO A 129 -7.37 -18.16 19.46
N SER A 130 -6.07 -17.91 19.26
CA SER A 130 -5.00 -18.86 19.57
C SER A 130 -3.66 -18.16 19.84
N VAL A 131 -2.63 -18.92 20.21
CA VAL A 131 -1.27 -18.40 20.44
C VAL A 131 -0.63 -17.87 19.15
N ASP A 132 -1.08 -18.33 17.98
CA ASP A 132 -0.54 -17.98 16.66
C ASP A 132 -1.49 -17.13 15.81
N ILE A 133 -2.76 -17.04 16.19
CA ILE A 133 -3.79 -16.32 15.42
C ILE A 133 -4.29 -15.15 16.23
N ILE A 134 -4.21 -13.96 15.63
CA ILE A 134 -4.86 -12.73 16.06
C ILE A 134 -5.97 -12.36 15.07
N ARG A 135 -7.07 -11.81 15.56
CA ARG A 135 -8.10 -11.18 14.71
C ARG A 135 -8.38 -9.78 15.24
N PHE A 136 -8.40 -8.79 14.35
CA PHE A 136 -8.92 -7.47 14.69
C PHE A 136 -10.01 -7.06 13.70
N LYS A 137 -10.89 -6.15 14.12
CA LYS A 137 -11.93 -5.55 13.29
C LYS A 137 -11.95 -4.04 13.48
N LEU A 138 -12.24 -3.31 12.41
CA LEU A 138 -12.57 -1.88 12.40
C LEU A 138 -14.00 -1.76 11.85
N THR A 139 -14.94 -1.36 12.69
CA THR A 139 -16.38 -1.29 12.33
C THR A 139 -16.94 0.09 12.57
N ASP A 140 -17.99 0.45 11.83
CA ASP A 140 -18.81 1.62 12.14
C ASP A 140 -19.57 1.36 13.46
N ALA A 141 -19.29 2.14 14.49
CA ALA A 141 -19.87 1.94 15.81
C ALA A 141 -21.32 2.46 15.91
N ASP A 142 -21.75 3.27 14.95
CA ASP A 142 -23.07 3.91 14.94
C ASP A 142 -24.05 3.21 13.99
N ARG A 143 -23.55 2.42 13.03
CA ARG A 143 -24.38 1.71 12.04
C ARG A 143 -23.88 0.30 11.76
N ARG A 144 -24.80 -0.65 11.65
CA ARG A 144 -24.48 -2.00 11.18
C ARG A 144 -24.13 -1.97 9.70
N ARG A 145 -22.99 -2.58 9.35
CA ARG A 145 -22.52 -2.73 7.97
C ARG A 145 -22.55 -4.19 7.53
N TYR A 146 -22.38 -4.42 6.23
CA TYR A 146 -22.21 -5.75 5.70
C TYR A 146 -20.92 -6.37 6.25
N GLU A 147 -21.04 -7.56 6.86
CA GLU A 147 -19.95 -8.46 7.18
C GLU A 147 -20.14 -9.73 6.34
N VAL A 148 -19.05 -10.28 5.81
CA VAL A 148 -19.11 -11.52 5.03
C VAL A 148 -19.71 -12.62 5.94
N PRO A 149 -20.85 -13.23 5.56
CA PRO A 149 -21.49 -14.26 6.38
C PRO A 149 -20.64 -15.52 6.52
N ASP A 150 -20.58 -16.08 7.73
CA ASP A 150 -19.77 -17.27 8.05
C ASP A 150 -20.26 -18.54 7.32
N ASP A 151 -21.52 -18.58 6.88
CA ASP A 151 -22.08 -19.67 6.07
C ASP A 151 -21.62 -19.63 4.61
N ILE A 152 -21.20 -18.45 4.11
CA ILE A 152 -20.61 -18.28 2.78
C ILE A 152 -19.09 -18.51 2.83
N VAL A 153 -18.41 -17.86 3.78
CA VAL A 153 -16.96 -18.00 3.97
C VAL A 153 -16.70 -18.46 5.40
N LYS A 154 -16.49 -19.77 5.56
CA LYS A 154 -16.19 -20.35 6.87
C LYS A 154 -14.80 -19.96 7.34
N VAL A 155 -14.76 -19.01 8.27
CA VAL A 155 -13.55 -18.68 9.03
C VAL A 155 -13.52 -19.56 10.26
N ASN A 156 -12.86 -20.72 10.17
CA ASN A 156 -12.76 -21.71 11.26
C ASN A 156 -11.81 -21.20 12.36
N LEU A 157 -12.26 -20.25 13.17
CA LEU A 157 -11.51 -19.74 14.31
C LEU A 157 -12.11 -20.26 15.63
N PRO A 158 -11.27 -20.63 16.60
CA PRO A 158 -11.75 -20.90 17.96
C PRO A 158 -12.49 -19.69 18.53
N ASP A 159 -13.70 -19.92 19.06
CA ASP A 159 -14.47 -18.89 19.77
C ASP A 159 -14.04 -18.81 21.24
N VAL A 160 -12.76 -18.48 21.46
CA VAL A 160 -12.15 -18.35 22.79
C VAL A 160 -11.19 -17.16 22.82
N ASP A 161 -11.03 -16.56 24.00
CA ASP A 161 -9.92 -15.64 24.29
C ASP A 161 -8.89 -16.41 25.10
N ILE A 162 -7.79 -16.82 24.46
CA ILE A 162 -6.77 -17.66 25.10
C ILE A 162 -6.12 -17.02 26.34
N ARG A 163 -6.19 -15.69 26.46
CA ARG A 163 -5.64 -14.94 27.60
C ARG A 163 -6.43 -15.21 28.88
N GLN A 164 -7.73 -15.52 28.77
CA GLN A 164 -8.57 -15.91 29.91
C GLN A 164 -8.15 -17.26 30.51
N PHE A 165 -7.41 -18.07 29.74
CA PHE A 165 -6.87 -19.36 30.17
C PHE A 165 -5.37 -19.28 30.53
N GLY A 166 -4.80 -18.08 30.64
CA GLY A 166 -3.39 -17.87 30.98
C GLY A 166 -2.40 -18.25 29.89
N GLN A 167 -2.87 -18.48 28.65
CA GLN A 167 -1.97 -18.72 27.52
C GLN A 167 -1.37 -17.40 27.04
N ILE A 168 -0.11 -17.46 26.62
CA ILE A 168 0.65 -16.30 26.17
C ILE A 168 0.78 -16.38 24.64
N PRO A 169 0.22 -15.41 23.88
CA PRO A 169 0.36 -15.41 22.43
C PRO A 169 1.81 -15.20 22.00
N HIS A 170 2.21 -15.75 20.86
CA HIS A 170 3.51 -15.52 20.21
C HIS A 170 3.63 -14.11 19.60
N TYR A 171 2.59 -13.29 19.75
CA TYR A 171 2.52 -11.92 19.30
C TYR A 171 2.16 -10.96 20.44
N ILE A 172 2.45 -9.68 20.22
CA ILE A 172 2.08 -8.54 21.06
C ILE A 172 1.28 -7.59 20.18
N VAL A 173 0.18 -7.07 20.70
CA VAL A 173 -0.58 -5.98 20.09
C VAL A 173 -0.21 -4.72 20.83
N ASN A 174 0.30 -3.74 20.11
CA ASN A 174 0.64 -2.45 20.67
C ASN A 174 -0.22 -1.38 19.99
N VAL A 175 -1.20 -0.86 20.72
CA VAL A 175 -2.02 0.27 20.28
C VAL A 175 -1.35 1.57 20.71
N SER A 176 -1.15 2.48 19.77
CA SER A 176 -0.51 3.77 20.02
C SER A 176 -1.48 4.70 20.73
N GLU A 177 -1.00 5.39 21.76
CA GLU A 177 -1.69 6.51 22.40
C GLU A 177 -1.47 7.84 21.63
N LYS A 178 -0.61 7.84 20.60
CA LYS A 178 -0.36 9.02 19.78
C LYS A 178 -1.51 9.28 18.80
N ASP A 179 -1.69 10.54 18.44
CA ASP A 179 -2.61 10.98 17.39
C ASP A 179 -1.84 11.16 16.06
N PRO A 180 -2.33 10.61 14.93
CA PRO A 180 -3.49 9.72 14.79
C PRO A 180 -3.25 8.29 15.29
N PHE A 181 -4.35 7.58 15.53
CA PHE A 181 -4.43 6.17 15.88
C PHE A 181 -3.62 5.31 14.93
N SER A 182 -2.79 4.48 15.53
CA SER A 182 -2.12 3.38 14.86
C SER A 182 -1.97 2.23 15.84
N PHE A 183 -1.80 1.03 15.32
CA PHE A 183 -1.38 -0.12 16.10
C PHE A 183 -0.34 -0.96 15.35
N ARG A 184 0.37 -1.77 16.14
CA ARG A 184 1.40 -2.69 15.69
C ARG A 184 1.12 -4.10 16.17
N ILE A 185 1.45 -5.07 15.34
CA ILE A 185 1.52 -6.48 15.70
C ILE A 185 2.99 -6.87 15.68
N ILE A 186 3.50 -7.35 16.81
CA ILE A 186 4.92 -7.59 17.03
C ILE A 186 5.11 -9.05 17.41
N ARG A 187 6.05 -9.75 16.76
CA ARG A 187 6.49 -11.09 17.16
C ARG A 187 7.14 -11.01 18.54
N ARG A 188 6.59 -11.75 19.51
CA ARG A 188 7.02 -11.68 20.91
C ARG A 188 8.47 -12.11 21.11
N GLU A 189 8.87 -13.19 20.44
CA GLU A 189 10.18 -13.82 20.63
C GLU A 189 11.33 -12.96 20.07
N THR A 190 11.17 -12.43 18.85
CA THR A 190 12.24 -11.70 18.15
C THR A 190 12.10 -10.18 18.24
N GLY A 191 10.91 -9.67 18.57
CA GLY A 191 10.59 -8.25 18.50
C GLY A 191 10.32 -7.73 17.08
N ALA A 192 10.26 -8.61 16.07
CA ALA A 192 9.98 -8.22 14.70
C ALA A 192 8.57 -7.60 14.56
N VAL A 193 8.48 -6.45 13.88
CA VAL A 193 7.20 -5.76 13.64
C VAL A 193 6.54 -6.35 12.40
N LEU A 194 5.49 -7.16 12.59
CA LEU A 194 4.81 -7.91 11.54
C LEU A 194 3.77 -7.06 10.78
N TRP A 195 3.18 -6.10 11.49
CA TRP A 195 2.18 -5.18 10.97
C TRP A 195 2.35 -3.84 11.68
N ASP A 196 2.46 -2.73 10.93
CA ASP A 196 2.60 -1.37 11.47
C ASP A 196 1.77 -0.38 10.67
N THR A 197 0.65 0.04 11.24
CA THR A 197 -0.25 1.03 10.62
C THR A 197 0.21 2.47 10.81
N SER A 198 1.32 2.72 11.51
CA SER A 198 1.81 4.09 11.74
C SER A 198 2.34 4.76 10.47
N VAL A 199 2.35 4.06 9.32
CA VAL A 199 2.56 4.67 8.00
C VAL A 199 1.40 5.61 7.61
N GLY A 200 0.25 5.48 8.28
CA GLY A 200 -0.96 6.26 8.01
C GLY A 200 -1.90 5.53 7.05
N GLY A 201 -2.81 6.27 6.42
CA GLY A 201 -3.70 5.72 5.41
C GLY A 201 -4.95 5.02 5.95
N LEU A 202 -5.33 5.27 7.20
CA LEU A 202 -6.62 4.81 7.74
C LEU A 202 -7.72 5.81 7.35
N TYR A 203 -8.51 5.45 6.34
CA TYR A 203 -9.68 6.20 5.89
C TYR A 203 -10.87 5.24 5.83
N LEU A 204 -11.95 5.57 6.52
CA LEU A 204 -13.13 4.71 6.61
C LEU A 204 -14.38 5.52 6.29
N SER A 205 -15.04 5.16 5.19
CA SER A 205 -16.29 5.73 4.73
C SER A 205 -17.27 4.65 4.26
N ASN A 206 -18.47 5.05 3.84
CA ASN A 206 -19.49 4.09 3.42
C ASN A 206 -19.08 3.24 2.19
N GLN A 207 -18.30 3.77 1.26
CA GLN A 207 -17.92 3.07 0.02
C GLN A 207 -16.41 3.04 -0.21
N TYR A 208 -15.61 3.58 0.72
CA TYR A 208 -14.16 3.58 0.62
C TYR A 208 -13.54 3.28 1.99
N LEU A 209 -12.82 2.15 2.06
CA LEU A 209 -12.13 1.69 3.26
C LEU A 209 -10.66 1.47 2.90
N THR A 210 -9.75 2.10 3.62
CA THR A 210 -8.31 1.92 3.44
C THR A 210 -7.63 1.65 4.77
N VAL A 211 -6.64 0.77 4.71
CA VAL A 211 -5.67 0.57 5.77
C VAL A 211 -4.34 0.23 5.11
N SER A 212 -3.25 0.77 5.66
CA SER A 212 -1.90 0.52 5.16
C SER A 212 -1.04 -0.01 6.29
N THR A 213 -0.05 -0.83 5.93
CA THR A 213 0.89 -1.41 6.89
C THR A 213 2.30 -1.37 6.32
N LYS A 214 3.30 -1.16 7.18
CA LYS A 214 4.66 -1.59 6.87
C LYS A 214 4.77 -3.10 7.05
N LEU A 215 5.62 -3.72 6.26
CA LEU A 215 5.85 -5.16 6.28
C LEU A 215 7.28 -5.44 6.81
N PRO A 216 7.51 -6.59 7.45
CA PRO A 216 8.82 -6.92 8.01
C PRO A 216 9.86 -7.28 6.94
N SER A 217 9.46 -7.54 5.69
CA SER A 217 10.36 -7.81 4.56
C SER A 217 9.68 -7.55 3.21
N SER A 218 10.45 -7.70 2.13
CA SER A 218 9.95 -7.68 0.74
C SER A 218 9.58 -9.07 0.19
N PHE A 219 9.66 -10.13 1.00
CA PHE A 219 9.36 -11.51 0.59
C PHE A 219 7.86 -11.81 0.75
N ILE A 220 7.05 -11.22 -0.12
CA ILE A 220 5.58 -11.33 -0.09
C ILE A 220 5.09 -12.30 -1.16
N TYR A 221 4.11 -13.14 -0.79
CA TYR A 221 3.50 -14.18 -1.63
C TYR A 221 1.99 -14.23 -1.40
N GLY A 222 1.21 -14.70 -2.38
CA GLY A 222 -0.26 -14.78 -2.29
C GLY A 222 -0.94 -13.69 -3.10
N PHE A 223 -2.07 -13.19 -2.62
CA PHE A 223 -3.08 -12.45 -3.40
C PHE A 223 -3.61 -13.23 -4.61
N GLY A 224 -4.80 -12.88 -5.08
CA GLY A 224 -5.35 -13.43 -6.31
C GLY A 224 -6.85 -13.29 -6.45
N GLU A 225 -7.45 -13.64 -7.57
CA GLU A 225 -6.79 -14.25 -8.72
C GLU A 225 -6.29 -13.19 -9.72
N ASN A 226 -4.99 -13.21 -9.99
CA ASN A 226 -4.30 -12.33 -10.94
C ASN A 226 -3.14 -13.11 -11.59
N SER A 227 -2.64 -12.64 -12.73
CA SER A 227 -1.47 -13.24 -13.39
C SER A 227 -0.16 -12.60 -12.90
N HIS A 228 0.39 -13.11 -11.81
CA HIS A 228 1.71 -12.68 -11.33
C HIS A 228 2.83 -13.25 -12.24
N GLN A 229 3.72 -12.41 -12.77
CA GLN A 229 4.87 -12.87 -13.57
C GLN A 229 5.88 -13.68 -12.73
N HIS A 230 5.94 -13.39 -11.43
CA HIS A 230 6.81 -14.04 -10.47
C HIS A 230 6.00 -14.41 -9.22
N TYR A 231 6.41 -15.47 -8.52
CA TYR A 231 5.73 -15.90 -7.30
C TYR A 231 5.94 -14.94 -6.13
N ARG A 232 7.16 -14.41 -5.99
CA ARG A 232 7.45 -13.30 -5.08
C ARG A 232 6.92 -12.01 -5.70
N HIS A 233 6.14 -11.25 -4.93
CA HIS A 233 5.60 -9.97 -5.38
C HIS A 233 6.69 -8.95 -5.70
N ASP A 234 6.45 -8.19 -6.76
CA ASP A 234 7.18 -6.96 -7.04
C ASP A 234 6.59 -5.84 -6.17
N MET A 235 7.42 -5.29 -5.29
CA MET A 235 7.03 -4.25 -4.35
C MET A 235 7.13 -2.83 -4.93
N ASN A 236 7.51 -2.68 -6.20
CA ASN A 236 7.58 -1.39 -6.89
C ASN A 236 6.18 -0.88 -7.28
N PHE A 237 5.45 -0.39 -6.28
CA PHE A 237 4.14 0.26 -6.41
C PHE A 237 3.14 -0.54 -7.26
N ARG A 238 3.00 -1.85 -7.06
CA ARG A 238 2.01 -2.63 -7.81
C ARG A 238 0.60 -2.49 -7.22
N THR A 239 -0.41 -2.46 -8.08
CA THR A 239 -1.83 -2.53 -7.69
C THR A 239 -2.42 -3.80 -8.27
N TRP A 240 -3.07 -4.60 -7.43
CA TRP A 240 -3.73 -5.86 -7.81
C TRP A 240 -5.23 -5.75 -7.52
N GLY A 241 -6.05 -5.72 -8.58
CA GLY A 241 -7.50 -5.67 -8.43
C GLY A 241 -8.06 -7.01 -7.96
N LEU A 242 -8.95 -6.98 -6.97
CA LEU A 242 -9.64 -8.17 -6.44
C LEU A 242 -11.15 -8.03 -6.61
N PHE A 243 -11.68 -8.56 -7.71
CA PHE A 243 -13.11 -8.61 -7.98
C PHE A 243 -13.37 -9.72 -9.01
N ALA A 244 -14.20 -10.71 -8.67
CA ALA A 244 -14.44 -11.85 -9.55
C ALA A 244 -14.94 -11.39 -10.93
N ARG A 245 -14.20 -11.73 -11.99
CA ARG A 245 -14.46 -11.27 -13.36
C ARG A 245 -14.05 -12.34 -14.36
N ASP A 246 -14.95 -12.61 -15.31
CA ASP A 246 -14.63 -13.41 -16.49
C ASP A 246 -13.69 -12.63 -17.40
N GLN A 247 -12.43 -13.04 -17.43
CA GLN A 247 -11.35 -12.42 -18.19
C GLN A 247 -10.32 -13.48 -18.55
N ALA A 248 -9.95 -13.54 -19.82
CA ALA A 248 -8.86 -14.41 -20.27
C ALA A 248 -7.55 -14.06 -19.55
N VAL A 249 -6.82 -15.09 -19.12
CA VAL A 249 -5.50 -14.95 -18.50
C VAL A 249 -4.56 -14.30 -19.50
N GLY A 250 -3.86 -13.26 -19.07
CA GLY A 250 -2.94 -12.49 -19.90
C GLY A 250 -1.89 -11.80 -19.05
N THR A 251 -1.02 -11.02 -19.70
CA THR A 251 -0.05 -10.18 -19.00
C THR A 251 -0.74 -8.95 -18.40
N GLY A 252 -0.38 -8.59 -17.18
CA GLY A 252 -0.91 -7.41 -16.49
C GLY A 252 -1.61 -7.74 -15.17
N ASN A 253 -2.07 -6.69 -14.49
CA ASN A 253 -2.58 -6.77 -13.12
C ASN A 253 -4.12 -6.89 -13.05
N HIS A 254 -4.73 -7.50 -14.06
CA HIS A 254 -6.18 -7.66 -14.14
C HIS A 254 -6.70 -8.61 -13.06
N ASN A 255 -7.86 -8.29 -12.50
CA ASN A 255 -8.68 -9.20 -11.71
C ASN A 255 -9.23 -10.32 -12.60
N LEU A 256 -9.20 -11.55 -12.08
CA LEU A 256 -9.69 -12.77 -12.74
C LEU A 256 -10.85 -13.40 -11.93
N TYR A 257 -10.99 -14.73 -11.95
CA TYR A 257 -12.21 -15.42 -11.50
C TYR A 257 -12.34 -15.46 -9.96
N GLY A 258 -11.25 -15.69 -9.25
CA GLY A 258 -11.21 -15.80 -7.79
C GLY A 258 -10.95 -14.50 -7.04
N VAL A 259 -11.30 -14.49 -5.75
CA VAL A 259 -11.00 -13.41 -4.80
C VAL A 259 -10.31 -14.02 -3.56
N HIS A 260 -9.01 -13.80 -3.46
CA HIS A 260 -8.09 -14.38 -2.49
C HIS A 260 -7.23 -13.26 -1.87
N PRO A 261 -7.72 -12.56 -0.83
CA PRO A 261 -6.99 -11.47 -0.20
C PRO A 261 -5.84 -11.92 0.72
N PHE A 262 -5.65 -13.23 0.89
CA PHE A 262 -4.60 -13.81 1.73
C PHE A 262 -3.22 -13.58 1.13
N TYR A 263 -2.27 -13.15 1.95
CA TYR A 263 -0.85 -13.11 1.63
C TYR A 263 0.00 -13.68 2.77
N MET A 264 1.23 -14.03 2.44
CA MET A 264 2.26 -14.53 3.34
C MET A 264 3.49 -13.63 3.21
N CYS A 265 4.15 -13.37 4.34
CA CYS A 265 5.44 -12.66 4.39
C CYS A 265 6.48 -13.56 5.05
N LEU A 266 7.62 -13.78 4.38
CA LEU A 266 8.77 -14.44 4.98
C LEU A 266 9.65 -13.37 5.66
N GLU A 267 9.78 -13.42 6.99
CA GLU A 267 10.57 -12.44 7.76
C GLU A 267 12.07 -12.56 7.46
N GLU A 268 12.82 -11.45 7.50
CA GLU A 268 14.25 -11.44 7.10
C GLU A 268 15.15 -12.28 8.02
N ASP A 269 14.83 -12.35 9.32
CA ASP A 269 15.55 -13.16 10.31
C ASP A 269 15.49 -14.67 9.99
N SER A 270 14.39 -15.14 9.38
CA SER A 270 14.23 -16.52 8.91
C SER A 270 15.12 -16.89 7.70
N VAL A 271 15.63 -15.90 6.96
CA VAL A 271 16.54 -16.14 5.82
C VAL A 271 17.96 -16.44 6.30
N SER A 272 18.38 -15.84 7.43
CA SER A 272 19.70 -16.06 8.02
C SER A 272 19.90 -17.43 8.68
N SER A 273 18.81 -18.12 9.03
CA SER A 273 18.83 -19.45 9.65
C SER A 273 18.74 -20.59 8.63
N TRP A 274 18.49 -20.28 7.36
CA TRP A 274 18.49 -21.28 6.29
C TRP A 274 19.94 -21.66 5.92
N ARG A 275 20.42 -22.77 6.48
CA ARG A 275 21.58 -23.48 5.94
C ARG A 275 21.07 -24.53 4.96
N PRO A 276 21.48 -24.52 3.68
CA PRO A 276 21.22 -25.67 2.82
C PRO A 276 21.81 -26.92 3.48
N ALA A 277 21.06 -28.02 3.47
CA ALA A 277 21.59 -29.31 3.88
C ALA A 277 22.83 -29.62 3.02
N PRO A 278 23.94 -30.10 3.61
CA PRO A 278 25.06 -30.58 2.81
C PRO A 278 24.57 -31.73 1.92
N GLU A 279 24.92 -31.65 0.63
CA GLU A 279 24.70 -32.70 -0.37
C GLU A 279 25.31 -34.04 0.05
#